data_AF-D8SPV9-F1
#
_entry.id   AF-D8SPV9-F1
#
_cell.length_a   1.000
_cell.length_b   1.000
_cell.length_c   1.000
_cell.angle_alpha   90.00
_cell.angle_beta   90.00
_cell.angle_gamma   90.00
#
_symmetry.space_group_name_H-M   'P 1'
#
loop_
_entity.id
_entity.type
_entity.pdbx_description
1 polymer ?
#
loop_
_entity_poly.entity_id
_entity_poly.type
_entity_poly.pdbx_seq_one_letter_code
_entity_poly.pdbx_strand_id
1 'polypeptide(L)'
;GSLLAAAFADPLVNSINGFAQASQIPPFFIAFVFTPLASNASELVSSISFAQKRRKRNISLTFSQIYGAVTMNNTLCLGIFLGLVYTRGLTWDFSSEVTAILITTFFVGVLGGSRMTFPSWLSLPVLVLYPLSIASIAFLDNVLGWH
;
A
#
# COMPACT_ATOMS: atom_id res chain seq x y z
N GLY A 1 -13.46 -1.77 18.45
CA GLY A 1 -12.71 -1.78 17.18
C GLY A 1 -11.34 -2.40 17.38
N SER A 2 -10.40 -1.64 17.93
CA SER A 2 -8.98 -2.03 18.00
C SER A 2 -8.70 -3.33 18.77
N LEU A 3 -9.41 -3.60 19.87
CA LEU A 3 -9.26 -4.87 20.62
C LEU A 3 -9.71 -6.10 19.81
N LEU A 4 -10.78 -5.96 19.02
CA LEU A 4 -11.23 -7.02 18.12
C LEU A 4 -10.22 -7.21 16.98
N ALA A 5 -9.71 -6.12 16.40
CA ALA A 5 -8.68 -6.18 15.37
C ALA A 5 -7.40 -6.88 15.87
N ALA A 6 -6.97 -6.60 17.10
CA ALA A 6 -5.84 -7.27 17.73
C ALA A 6 -6.12 -8.77 17.95
N ALA A 7 -7.31 -9.13 18.42
CA ALA A 7 -7.69 -10.54 18.63
C ALA A 7 -7.74 -11.35 17.31
N PHE A 8 -8.05 -10.71 16.19
CA PHE A 8 -8.10 -11.34 14.87
C PHE A 8 -6.83 -11.19 14.05
N ALA A 9 -5.83 -10.41 14.50
CA ALA A 9 -4.58 -10.21 13.78
C ALA A 9 -3.78 -11.52 13.64
N ASP A 10 -3.54 -12.22 14.75
CA ASP A 10 -2.79 -13.49 14.72
C ASP A 10 -3.50 -14.59 13.90
N PRO A 11 -4.81 -14.83 14.06
CA PRO A 11 -5.55 -15.75 13.20
C PRO A 11 -5.50 -15.37 11.72
N LEU A 12 -5.53 -14.08 11.39
CA LEU A 12 -5.47 -13.59 10.01
C LEU A 12 -4.10 -13.88 9.39
N VAL A 13 -3.00 -13.58 10.10
CA VAL A 13 -1.64 -13.89 9.63
C VAL A 13 -1.47 -15.39 9.38
N ASN A 14 -1.96 -16.21 10.30
CA ASN A 14 -1.93 -17.67 10.15
C ASN A 14 -2.76 -18.17 8.97
N SER A 15 -3.93 -17.57 8.73
CA SER A 15 -4.79 -17.92 7.59
C SER A 15 -4.14 -17.51 6.26
N ILE A 16 -3.48 -16.35 6.22
CA ILE A 16 -2.72 -15.88 5.05
C ILE A 16 -1.57 -16.85 4.73
N ASN A 17 -0.81 -17.27 5.74
CA ASN A 17 0.28 -18.23 5.58
C ASN A 17 -0.23 -19.61 5.11
N GLY A 18 -1.35 -20.09 5.66
CA GLY A 18 -1.98 -21.33 5.22
C GLY A 18 -2.52 -21.26 3.79
N PHE A 19 -3.13 -20.13 3.40
CA PHE A 19 -3.61 -19.90 2.04
C PHE A 19 -2.46 -19.77 1.02
N ALA A 20 -1.37 -19.09 1.40
CA ALA A 20 -0.14 -18.99 0.60
C ALA A 20 0.43 -20.37 0.26
N GLN A 21 0.57 -21.23 1.28
CA GLN A 21 1.08 -22.59 1.10
C GLN A 21 0.16 -23.46 0.23
N ALA A 22 -1.15 -23.37 0.45
CA ALA A 22 -2.14 -24.15 -0.31
C ALA A 22 -2.27 -23.70 -1.77
N SER A 23 -2.16 -22.39 -2.03
CA SER A 23 -2.35 -21.80 -3.36
C SER A 23 -1.06 -21.63 -4.16
N GLN A 24 0.11 -21.96 -3.57
CA GLN A 24 1.44 -21.69 -4.14
C GLN A 24 1.66 -20.20 -4.48
N ILE A 25 0.98 -19.30 -3.76
CA ILE A 25 1.11 -17.85 -3.94
C ILE A 25 2.09 -17.32 -2.88
N PRO A 26 3.12 -16.56 -3.25
CA PRO A 26 4.03 -15.96 -2.29
C PRO A 26 3.29 -15.11 -1.24
N PRO A 27 3.59 -15.25 0.07
CA PRO A 27 2.96 -14.45 1.13
C PRO A 27 3.03 -12.94 0.86
N PHE A 28 4.11 -12.49 0.23
CA PHE A 28 4.30 -11.14 -0.27
C PHE A 28 3.13 -10.65 -1.13
N PHE A 29 2.65 -11.45 -2.10
CA PHE A 29 1.57 -11.04 -2.98
C PHE A 29 0.25 -10.88 -2.22
N ILE A 30 0.00 -11.74 -1.24
CA ILE A 30 -1.17 -11.61 -0.37
C ILE A 30 -1.07 -10.33 0.45
N ALA A 31 0.10 -10.04 1.02
CA ALA A 31 0.33 -8.85 1.82
C ALA A 31 0.28 -7.54 1.01
N PHE A 32 0.76 -7.51 -0.23
CA PHE A 32 0.82 -6.30 -1.07
C PHE A 32 -0.42 -6.07 -1.93
N VAL A 33 -1.20 -7.12 -2.22
CA VAL A 33 -2.39 -7.04 -3.08
C VAL A 33 -3.67 -7.29 -2.32
N PHE A 34 -3.80 -8.43 -1.66
CA PHE A 34 -5.07 -8.80 -1.02
C PHE A 34 -5.33 -8.00 0.26
N THR A 35 -4.33 -7.84 1.12
CA THR A 35 -4.49 -7.13 2.40
C THR A 35 -4.90 -5.66 2.21
N PRO A 36 -4.27 -4.87 1.32
CA PRO A 36 -4.67 -3.48 1.10
C PRO A 36 -6.03 -3.35 0.42
N LEU A 37 -6.38 -4.30 -0.47
CA LEU A 37 -7.71 -4.35 -1.06
C LEU A 37 -8.78 -4.60 0.00
N ALA A 38 -8.57 -5.55 0.90
CA ALA A 38 -9.52 -5.84 1.97
C ALA A 38 -9.62 -4.70 2.99
N SER A 39 -8.48 -4.15 3.43
CA SER A 39 -8.44 -3.11 4.47
C SER A 39 -8.96 -1.76 3.99
N ASN A 40 -8.78 -1.42 2.70
CA ASN A 40 -9.16 -0.11 2.15
C ASN A 40 -10.36 -0.18 1.19
N ALA A 41 -11.02 -1.35 1.06
CA ALA A 41 -12.18 -1.52 0.16
C ALA A 41 -13.29 -0.50 0.43
N SER A 42 -13.61 -0.27 1.70
CA SER A 42 -14.67 0.66 2.11
C SER A 42 -14.36 2.11 1.78
N GLU A 43 -13.10 2.53 1.94
CA GLU A 43 -12.60 3.85 1.54
C GLU A 43 -12.62 4.02 0.01
N LEU A 44 -12.25 2.97 -0.73
CA LEU A 44 -12.30 2.98 -2.19
C LEU A 44 -13.73 3.11 -2.73
N VAL A 45 -14.67 2.30 -2.22
CA VAL A 45 -16.08 2.33 -2.63
C VAL A 45 -16.74 3.66 -2.30
N SER A 46 -16.48 4.20 -1.10
CA SER A 46 -17.02 5.51 -0.70
C SER A 46 -16.45 6.65 -1.55
N SER A 47 -15.15 6.60 -1.87
CA SER A 47 -14.50 7.57 -2.76
C SER A 47 -15.08 7.56 -4.17
N ILE A 48 -15.34 6.38 -4.73
CA ILE A 48 -16.01 6.23 -6.04
C ILE A 48 -17.41 6.83 -5.98
N SER A 49 -18.21 6.47 -4.96
CA SER A 49 -19.56 7.01 -4.79
C SER A 49 -19.58 8.54 -4.67
N PHE A 50 -18.57 9.11 -3.99
CA PHE A 50 -18.43 10.56 -3.84
C PHE A 50 -18.00 11.25 -5.14
N ALA A 51 -17.07 10.64 -5.89
CA ALA A 51 -16.61 11.11 -7.18
C ALA A 51 -17.69 11.04 -8.28
N GLN A 52 -18.59 10.05 -8.22
CA GLN A 52 -19.71 9.89 -9.14
C GLN A 52 -20.70 11.06 -9.14
N LYS A 53 -20.74 11.87 -8.07
CA LYS A 53 -21.57 13.08 -7.99
C LYS A 53 -21.09 14.22 -8.90
N ARG A 54 -19.96 14.07 -9.60
CA ARG A 54 -19.39 14.96 -10.64
C ARG A 54 -19.27 16.45 -10.27
N ARG A 55 -19.22 16.79 -8.98
CA ARG A 55 -18.96 18.15 -8.51
C ARG A 55 -17.44 18.35 -8.36
N LYS A 56 -16.86 19.36 -9.02
CA LYS A 56 -15.41 19.68 -8.93
C LYS A 56 -14.90 19.78 -7.48
N ARG A 57 -15.68 20.43 -6.60
CA ARG A 57 -15.36 20.56 -5.17
C ARG A 57 -15.34 19.22 -4.45
N ASN A 58 -16.29 18.32 -4.76
CA ASN A 58 -16.33 16.99 -4.14
C ASN A 58 -15.15 16.13 -4.60
N ILE A 59 -14.82 16.15 -5.89
CA ILE A 59 -13.67 15.40 -6.43
C ILE A 59 -12.36 15.87 -5.79
N SER A 60 -12.18 17.20 -5.64
CA SER A 60 -10.97 17.76 -5.02
C SER A 60 -10.87 17.41 -3.53
N LEU A 61 -12.00 17.42 -2.82
CA LEU A 61 -12.07 17.01 -1.42
C LEU A 61 -11.75 15.52 -1.25
N THR A 62 -12.37 14.65 -2.06
CA THR A 62 -12.10 13.21 -2.06
C THR A 62 -10.63 12.92 -2.38
N PHE A 63 -10.05 13.63 -3.36
CA PHE A 63 -8.63 13.49 -3.68
C PHE A 63 -7.74 13.85 -2.49
N SER A 64 -8.01 14.97 -1.82
CA SER A 64 -7.27 15.40 -0.64
C SER A 64 -7.42 14.42 0.53
N GLN A 65 -8.61 13.84 0.72
CA GLN A 65 -8.87 12.82 1.74
C GLN A 65 -8.07 11.55 1.47
N ILE A 66 -8.11 11.02 0.24
CA ILE A 66 -7.34 9.82 -0.12
C ILE A 66 -5.85 10.08 0.05
N TYR A 67 -5.35 11.23 -0.43
CA TYR A 67 -3.92 11.56 -0.33
C TYR A 67 -3.47 11.68 1.13
N GLY A 68 -4.28 12.32 1.98
CA GLY A 68 -4.04 12.42 3.41
C GLY A 68 -4.08 11.06 4.11
N ALA A 69 -5.08 10.22 3.81
CA ALA A 69 -5.23 8.89 4.38
C ALA A 69 -4.05 7.98 4.02
N VAL A 70 -3.65 7.95 2.75
CA VAL A 70 -2.49 7.15 2.29
C VAL A 70 -1.20 7.64 2.92
N THR A 71 -0.97 8.95 2.96
CA THR A 71 0.25 9.52 3.56
C THR A 71 0.31 9.19 5.05
N MET A 72 -0.78 9.39 5.79
CA MET A 72 -0.84 9.10 7.21
C MET A 72 -0.65 7.60 7.48
N ASN A 73 -1.36 6.73 6.77
CA ASN A 73 -1.26 5.28 6.95
C ASN A 73 0.17 4.79 6.69
N ASN A 74 0.77 5.17 5.57
CA ASN A 74 2.11 4.70 5.21
C ASN A 74 3.20 5.23 6.15
N THR A 75 3.18 6.53 6.49
CA THR A 75 4.20 7.12 7.37
C THR A 75 4.10 6.63 8.81
N LEU A 76 2.88 6.53 9.37
CA LEU A 76 2.67 6.06 10.73
C LEU A 76 2.95 4.56 10.84
N CYS A 77 2.51 3.75 9.89
CA CYS A 77 2.77 2.31 9.86
C CYS A 77 4.27 2.03 9.75
N LEU A 78 4.98 2.72 8.84
CA LEU A 78 6.44 2.60 8.75
C LEU A 78 7.14 3.03 10.04
N GLY A 79 6.72 4.15 10.64
CA GLY A 79 7.28 4.63 11.90
C GLY A 79 7.12 3.65 13.06
N ILE A 80 5.92 3.06 13.21
CA ILE A 80 5.67 2.02 14.23
C ILE A 80 6.47 0.77 13.94
N PHE A 81 6.52 0.32 12.69
CA PHE A 81 7.30 -0.86 12.28
C PHE A 81 8.79 -0.69 12.60
N LEU A 82 9.39 0.43 12.20
CA LEU A 82 10.78 0.77 12.51
C LEU A 82 11.03 0.86 14.03
N GLY A 83 10.11 1.48 14.77
CA GLY A 83 10.20 1.55 16.23
C GLY A 83 10.17 0.17 16.90
N LEU A 84 9.35 -0.75 16.40
CA LEU A 84 9.29 -2.13 16.88
C LEU A 84 10.56 -2.91 16.55
N VAL A 85 11.06 -2.81 15.31
CA VAL A 85 12.33 -3.44 14.91
C VAL A 85 13.48 -2.96 15.78
N TYR A 86 13.57 -1.64 16.02
CA TYR A 86 14.60 -1.04 16.86
C TYR A 86 14.50 -1.49 18.32
N THR A 87 13.31 -1.49 18.92
CA THR A 87 13.12 -1.87 20.33
C THR A 87 13.26 -3.38 20.58
N ARG A 88 12.99 -4.22 19.57
CA ARG A 88 13.09 -5.68 19.67
C ARG A 88 14.43 -6.25 19.16
N GLY A 89 15.29 -5.42 18.56
CA GLY A 89 16.59 -5.84 18.03
C GLY A 89 16.48 -6.86 16.89
N LEU A 90 15.40 -6.81 16.10
CA LEU A 90 15.18 -7.72 14.98
C LEU A 90 16.15 -7.42 13.83
N THR A 91 16.57 -8.46 13.10
CA THR A 91 17.38 -8.31 11.88
C THR A 91 16.55 -7.60 10.80
N TRP A 92 17.20 -6.68 10.07
CA TRP A 92 16.58 -5.93 9.00
C TRP A 92 16.68 -6.73 7.69
N ASP A 93 15.64 -7.51 7.38
CA ASP A 93 15.57 -8.40 6.21
C ASP A 93 14.48 -7.98 5.19
N PHE A 94 14.00 -6.73 5.27
CA PHE A 94 12.95 -6.17 4.39
C PHE A 94 13.42 -4.93 3.63
N SER A 95 14.71 -4.90 3.29
CA SER A 95 15.34 -3.72 2.70
C SER A 95 14.85 -3.48 1.28
N SER A 96 14.58 -4.55 0.54
CA SER A 96 14.13 -4.49 -0.85
C SER A 96 12.72 -3.90 -0.97
N GLU A 97 11.80 -4.32 -0.11
CA GLU A 97 10.40 -3.88 -0.12
C GLU A 97 10.27 -2.43 0.31
N VAL A 98 10.95 -2.03 1.38
CA VAL A 98 10.92 -0.65 1.85
C VAL A 98 11.52 0.28 0.80
N THR A 99 12.61 -0.12 0.14
CA THR A 99 13.23 0.68 -0.93
C THR A 99 12.30 0.81 -2.13
N ALA A 100 11.64 -0.27 -2.56
CA ALA A 100 10.69 -0.22 -3.68
C ALA A 100 9.47 0.67 -3.38
N ILE A 101 8.95 0.60 -2.14
CA ILE A 101 7.85 1.47 -1.68
C ILE A 101 8.31 2.93 -1.67
N LEU A 102 9.51 3.22 -1.15
CA LEU A 102 10.05 4.58 -1.08
C LEU A 102 10.25 5.19 -2.47
N ILE A 103 10.82 4.42 -3.41
CA ILE A 103 11.00 4.86 -4.80
C ILE A 103 9.65 5.14 -5.46
N THR A 104 8.70 4.22 -5.34
CA THR A 104 7.36 4.39 -5.92
C THR A 104 6.65 5.60 -5.33
N THR A 105 6.74 5.78 -4.00
CA THR A 105 6.16 6.92 -3.28
C THR A 105 6.82 8.23 -3.71
N PHE A 106 8.14 8.25 -3.90
CA PHE A 106 8.85 9.42 -4.39
C PHE A 106 8.39 9.82 -5.80
N PHE A 107 8.29 8.87 -6.73
CA PHE A 107 7.79 9.13 -8.08
C PHE A 107 6.36 9.67 -8.09
N VAL A 108 5.46 9.04 -7.34
CA VAL A 108 4.07 9.50 -7.20
C VAL A 108 4.02 10.87 -6.52
N GLY A 109 4.86 11.10 -5.51
CA GLY A 109 4.98 12.37 -4.80
C GLY A 109 5.47 13.52 -5.68
N VAL A 110 6.48 13.27 -6.54
CA VAL A 110 6.97 14.27 -7.49
C VAL A 110 5.92 14.60 -8.56
N LEU A 111 5.24 13.58 -9.09
CA LEU A 111 4.14 13.77 -10.04
C LEU A 111 2.98 14.54 -9.41
N GLY A 112 2.63 14.21 -8.17
CA GLY A 112 1.57 14.84 -7.41
C GLY A 112 1.90 16.27 -6.96
N GLY A 113 3.13 16.53 -6.57
CA GLY A 113 3.59 17.85 -6.10
C GLY A 113 3.81 18.85 -7.22
N SER A 114 4.11 18.39 -8.43
CA SER A 114 4.39 19.26 -9.59
C SER A 114 3.12 19.80 -10.26
N ARG A 115 1.94 19.26 -9.95
CA ARG A 115 0.68 19.55 -10.67
C ARG A 115 -0.48 19.74 -9.69
N MET A 116 -1.11 20.92 -9.75
CA MET A 116 -2.34 21.21 -9.00
C MET A 116 -3.62 20.71 -9.70
N THR A 117 -3.53 20.32 -10.98
CA THR A 117 -4.65 19.84 -11.79
C THR A 117 -4.30 18.50 -12.45
N PHE A 118 -5.06 17.47 -12.08
CA PHE A 118 -4.87 16.11 -12.59
C PHE A 118 -5.80 15.85 -13.79
N PRO A 119 -5.28 15.72 -15.02
CA PRO A 119 -6.08 15.26 -16.15
C PRO A 119 -6.45 13.78 -15.96
N SER A 120 -7.62 13.36 -16.43
CA SER A 120 -8.10 11.98 -16.28
C SER A 120 -7.16 10.94 -16.90
N TRP A 121 -6.39 11.31 -17.93
CA TRP A 121 -5.38 10.44 -18.54
C TRP A 121 -4.24 10.06 -17.57
N LEU A 122 -3.97 10.88 -16.54
CA LEU A 122 -2.95 10.57 -15.53
C LEU A 122 -3.33 9.36 -14.66
N SER A 123 -4.60 8.95 -14.69
CA SER A 123 -5.06 7.72 -14.03
C SER A 123 -4.38 6.47 -14.59
N LEU A 124 -4.11 6.41 -15.90
CA LEU A 124 -3.54 5.23 -16.54
C LEU A 124 -2.09 4.94 -16.10
N PRO A 125 -1.13 5.89 -16.19
CA PRO A 125 0.24 5.64 -15.74
C PRO A 125 0.32 5.36 -14.23
N VAL A 126 -0.53 5.97 -13.41
CA VAL A 126 -0.60 5.69 -11.97
C VAL A 126 -1.11 4.28 -11.69
N LEU A 127 -2.09 3.80 -12.46
CA LEU A 127 -2.62 2.44 -12.32
C LEU A 127 -1.60 1.38 -12.75
N VAL A 128 -0.77 1.68 -13.77
CA VAL A 128 0.33 0.81 -14.24
C VAL A 128 1.53 0.80 -13.27
N LEU A 129 1.76 1.87 -12.52
CA LEU A 129 2.81 1.91 -11.49
C LEU A 129 2.64 0.84 -10.42
N TYR A 130 1.39 0.46 -10.10
CA TYR A 130 1.11 -0.58 -9.11
C TYR A 130 1.63 -1.98 -9.51
N PRO A 131 1.22 -2.59 -10.66
CA PRO A 131 1.80 -3.86 -11.10
C PRO A 131 3.29 -3.74 -11.40
N LEU A 132 3.78 -2.56 -11.81
CA LEU A 132 5.21 -2.33 -12.02
C LEU A 132 6.00 -2.36 -10.70
N SER A 133 5.44 -1.89 -9.59
CA SER A 133 6.06 -2.00 -8.26
C SER A 133 6.19 -3.46 -7.82
N ILE A 134 5.15 -4.28 -8.05
CA ILE A 134 5.16 -5.72 -7.75
C ILE A 134 6.21 -6.42 -8.60
N ALA A 135 6.29 -6.10 -9.90
CA ALA A 135 7.30 -6.64 -10.79
C ALA A 135 8.73 -6.24 -10.39
N SER A 136 8.91 -5.00 -9.92
CA SER A 136 10.21 -4.51 -9.44
C SER A 136 10.67 -5.28 -8.20
N ILE A 137 9.76 -5.52 -7.26
CA ILE A 137 10.07 -6.30 -6.04
C ILE A 137 10.40 -7.75 -6.40
N ALA A 138 9.60 -8.38 -7.27
CA ALA A 138 9.88 -9.72 -7.76
C ALA A 138 11.25 -9.81 -8.48
N PHE A 139 11.64 -8.77 -9.21
CA PHE A 139 12.95 -8.70 -9.86
C PHE A 139 14.09 -8.52 -8.83
N LEU A 140 13.93 -7.63 -7.85
CA LEU A 140 14.92 -7.39 -6.80
C LEU A 140 15.16 -8.65 -5.95
N ASP A 141 14.10 -9.38 -5.61
CA ASP A 141 14.17 -10.59 -4.78
C ASP A 141 14.76 -11.78 -5.56
N ASN A 142 14.30 -12.04 -6.80
CA ASN A 142 14.73 -13.21 -7.57
C ASN A 142 16.08 -13.05 -8.29
N VAL A 143 16.48 -11.82 -8.66
CA VAL A 143 17.68 -11.58 -9.48
C VAL A 143 18.84 -11.03 -8.67
N LEU A 144 18.58 -10.18 -7.68
CA LEU A 144 19.62 -9.50 -6.89
C LEU A 144 19.84 -10.14 -5.50
N GLY A 145 18.94 -11.03 -5.04
CA GLY A 145 19.06 -11.69 -3.74
C GLY A 145 19.06 -10.71 -2.57
N TRP A 146 18.43 -9.56 -2.75
CA TRP A 146 18.29 -8.54 -1.73
C TRP A 146 17.05 -8.86 -0.89
N HIS A 147 17.30 -9.38 0.32
CA HIS A 147 16.31 -9.47 1.39
C HIS A 147 16.46 -8.21 2.26
#